data_AF-A0A932S7K2-F1
#
_entry.id   AF-A0A932S7K2-F1
#
_cell.length_a   1.000
_cell.length_b   1.000
_cell.length_c   1.000
_cell.angle_alpha   90.00
_cell.angle_beta   90.00
_cell.angle_gamma   90.00
#
_symmetry.space_group_name_H-M   'P 1'
#
loop_
_entity.id
_entity.type
_entity.pdbx_description
1 polymer ?
#
loop_
_entity_poly.entity_id
_entity_poly.type
_entity_poly.pdbx_seq_one_letter_code
_entity_poly.pdbx_strand_id
1 'polypeptide(L)'
;MTLSHEFKHISVMPQEVIKFLECKPGGVYVDGTVGGGGHAELILRASAPTGRIIGMDWDEDAIGAAKKRLMDYSERLTLVRENFAHIKRVMEDLNINKADGILLDLGVSSYHLERPDRGFSFRFDAPLDMRMDKRQKKTAYSVVNESSLQELETIIRTYGEERWARRIAMAIVERRRHGLIAATKELSDLVSSAIPKRFHPKDIHPATRTFQAIRIAVNDELNNLKKAVDDSVELLAPEARMVIISFHSLEDRIVKESLRRFEKGCVCPDDFPKCICGIKPKLKIITRKPVTPSPEEISKNPRARSAKLRAAERI
;
A
#
# COMPACT_ATOMS: atom_id res chain seq x y z
N MET A 1 27.74 -8.99 19.03
CA MET A 1 27.92 -8.90 17.56
C MET A 1 26.58 -8.64 16.93
N THR A 2 26.27 -7.38 16.65
CA THR A 2 25.05 -6.97 15.95
C THR A 2 25.17 -7.43 14.51
N LEU A 3 24.48 -8.53 14.17
CA LEU A 3 24.26 -8.94 12.79
C LEU A 3 23.56 -7.79 12.07
N SER A 4 24.32 -7.01 11.31
CA SER A 4 23.80 -6.11 10.31
C SER A 4 22.99 -6.95 9.33
N HIS A 5 21.67 -6.95 9.51
CA HIS A 5 20.75 -7.55 8.55
C HIS A 5 20.85 -6.74 7.27
N GLU A 6 21.69 -7.21 6.34
CA GLU A 6 21.84 -6.63 5.02
C GLU A 6 20.48 -6.67 4.30
N PHE A 7 20.04 -5.49 3.89
CA PHE A 7 18.77 -5.24 3.24
C PHE A 7 18.68 -5.95 1.88
N LYS A 8 17.90 -7.03 1.77
CA LYS A 8 17.52 -7.65 0.49
C LYS A 8 16.03 -7.45 0.21
N HIS A 9 15.60 -6.20 0.03
CA HIS A 9 14.27 -5.95 -0.56
C HIS A 9 14.32 -6.22 -2.05
N ILE A 10 13.56 -7.22 -2.47
CA ILE A 10 13.32 -7.52 -3.89
C ILE A 10 12.05 -6.79 -4.27
N SER A 11 12.18 -5.78 -5.13
CA SER A 11 11.04 -5.10 -5.74
C SER A 11 10.13 -6.10 -6.45
N VAL A 12 8.82 -5.93 -6.29
CA VAL A 12 7.81 -6.77 -6.94
C VAL A 12 7.57 -6.28 -8.36
N MET A 13 7.50 -7.19 -9.32
CA MET A 13 7.26 -6.93 -10.74
C MET A 13 8.13 -5.80 -11.33
N PRO A 14 9.47 -5.80 -11.10
CA PRO A 14 10.32 -4.66 -11.44
C PRO A 14 10.37 -4.40 -12.95
N GLN A 15 10.32 -5.45 -13.77
CA GLN A 15 10.36 -5.33 -15.23
C GLN A 15 9.05 -4.77 -15.78
N GLU A 16 7.92 -5.22 -15.25
CA GLU A 16 6.60 -4.73 -15.61
C GLU A 16 6.44 -3.26 -15.22
N VAL A 17 6.93 -2.86 -14.04
CA VAL A 17 6.92 -1.45 -13.61
C VAL A 17 7.62 -0.56 -14.63
N ILE A 18 8.86 -0.88 -15.01
CA ILE A 18 9.61 -0.07 -15.99
C ILE A 18 8.96 -0.11 -17.38
N LYS A 19 8.50 -1.29 -17.80
CA LYS A 19 7.78 -1.46 -19.07
C LYS A 19 6.54 -0.58 -19.14
N PHE A 20 5.75 -0.51 -18.07
CA PHE A 20 4.51 0.26 -18.08
C PHE A 20 4.73 1.75 -17.80
N LEU A 21 5.71 2.14 -16.99
CA LEU A 21 6.01 3.56 -16.74
C LEU A 21 6.60 4.27 -17.95
N GLU A 22 7.26 3.54 -18.87
CA GLU A 22 7.93 4.11 -20.06
C GLU A 22 8.83 5.30 -19.70
N CYS A 23 9.77 5.06 -18.80
CA CYS A 23 10.69 6.08 -18.31
C CYS A 23 11.52 6.69 -19.45
N LYS A 24 11.72 8.01 -19.42
CA LYS A 24 12.44 8.79 -20.43
C LYS A 24 13.44 9.73 -19.76
N PRO A 25 14.56 10.06 -20.42
CA PRO A 25 15.45 11.13 -19.98
C PRO A 25 14.70 12.45 -19.76
N GLY A 26 15.06 13.18 -18.71
CA GLY A 26 14.48 14.48 -18.37
C GLY A 26 13.10 14.43 -17.71
N GLY A 27 12.46 13.25 -17.64
CA GLY A 27 11.17 13.09 -16.99
C GLY A 27 11.23 13.24 -15.46
N VAL A 28 10.11 13.65 -14.88
CA VAL A 28 9.89 13.75 -13.44
C VAL A 28 8.97 12.62 -12.98
N TYR A 29 9.52 11.71 -12.19
CA TYR A 29 8.78 10.55 -11.69
C TYR A 29 8.46 10.71 -10.20
N VAL A 30 7.33 10.16 -9.77
CA VAL A 30 6.99 10.04 -8.35
C VAL A 30 6.92 8.57 -7.99
N ASP A 31 7.66 8.17 -6.96
CA ASP A 31 7.48 6.89 -6.29
C ASP A 31 6.83 7.17 -4.94
N GLY A 32 5.51 6.99 -4.86
CA GLY A 32 4.73 7.31 -3.66
C GLY A 32 4.94 6.33 -2.52
N THR A 33 5.61 5.20 -2.76
CA THR A 33 5.89 4.20 -1.74
C THR A 33 7.32 3.72 -1.87
N VAL A 34 8.26 4.66 -1.82
CA VAL A 34 9.67 4.44 -2.15
C VAL A 34 10.27 3.29 -1.35
N GLY A 35 9.78 3.04 -0.13
CA GLY A 35 10.25 1.94 0.70
C GLY A 35 11.76 2.04 0.88
N GLY A 36 12.50 0.96 0.61
CA GLY A 36 13.97 1.04 0.59
C GLY A 36 14.59 1.36 -0.76
N GLY A 37 13.84 1.92 -1.72
CA GLY A 37 14.36 2.52 -2.95
C GLY A 37 14.54 1.57 -4.15
N GLY A 38 13.99 0.36 -4.11
CA GLY A 38 14.21 -0.64 -5.16
C GLY A 38 13.64 -0.25 -6.52
N HIS A 39 12.38 0.19 -6.59
CA HIS A 39 11.79 0.66 -7.85
C HIS A 39 12.33 2.04 -8.24
N ALA A 40 12.50 2.95 -7.28
CA ALA A 40 13.13 4.24 -7.52
C ALA A 40 14.51 4.13 -8.20
N GLU A 41 15.35 3.17 -7.77
CA GLU A 41 16.63 2.89 -8.42
C GLU A 41 16.47 2.49 -9.90
N LEU A 42 15.51 1.62 -10.19
CA LEU A 42 15.23 1.17 -11.56
C LEU A 42 14.72 2.33 -12.42
N ILE A 43 13.87 3.19 -11.88
CA ILE A 43 13.37 4.39 -12.57
C ILE A 43 14.51 5.37 -12.84
N LEU A 44 15.39 5.61 -11.86
CA LEU A 44 16.57 6.48 -12.01
C LEU A 44 17.55 5.98 -13.08
N ARG A 45 17.70 4.66 -13.21
CA ARG A 45 18.49 4.02 -14.28
C ARG A 45 17.80 4.17 -15.64
N ALA A 46 16.50 3.88 -15.72
CA ALA A 46 15.75 3.92 -16.98
C ALA A 46 15.53 5.35 -17.51
N SER A 47 15.52 6.35 -16.63
CA SER A 47 15.38 7.77 -16.96
C SER A 47 16.71 8.53 -17.02
N ALA A 48 17.84 7.81 -16.97
CA ALA A 48 19.16 8.41 -17.12
C ALA A 48 19.31 9.12 -18.49
N PRO A 49 20.15 10.16 -18.61
CA PRO A 49 21.00 10.71 -17.56
C PRO A 49 20.33 11.78 -16.68
N THR A 50 19.18 12.33 -17.07
CA THR A 50 18.64 13.57 -16.47
C THR A 50 17.29 13.42 -15.77
N GLY A 51 16.63 12.28 -15.86
CA GLY A 51 15.35 12.05 -15.19
C GLY A 51 15.48 12.09 -13.67
N ARG A 52 14.48 12.68 -13.02
CA ARG A 52 14.44 12.92 -11.58
C ARG A 52 13.33 12.11 -10.93
N ILE A 53 13.50 11.79 -9.66
CA ILE A 53 12.49 11.09 -8.87
C ILE A 53 12.20 11.80 -7.55
N ILE A 54 10.92 11.86 -7.21
CA ILE A 54 10.39 12.25 -5.91
C ILE A 54 9.94 10.96 -5.23
N GLY A 55 10.72 10.49 -4.26
CA GLY A 55 10.39 9.32 -3.45
C GLY A 55 9.68 9.73 -2.16
N MET A 56 8.52 9.15 -1.89
CA MET A 56 7.73 9.40 -0.69
C MET A 56 7.57 8.12 0.12
N ASP A 57 7.69 8.23 1.44
CA ASP A 57 7.29 7.19 2.38
C ASP A 57 6.99 7.85 3.73
N TRP A 58 5.93 7.41 4.40
CA TRP A 58 5.60 7.87 5.75
C TRP A 58 6.46 7.25 6.84
N ASP A 59 7.17 6.16 6.56
CA ASP A 59 8.10 5.52 7.49
C ASP A 59 9.50 6.13 7.39
N GLU A 60 9.99 6.66 8.51
CA GLU A 60 11.34 7.20 8.64
C GLU A 60 12.43 6.19 8.31
N ASP A 61 12.19 4.95 8.74
CA ASP A 61 13.13 3.87 8.53
C ASP A 61 13.28 3.55 7.03
N ALA A 62 12.18 3.58 6.28
CA ALA A 62 12.15 3.41 4.83
C ALA A 62 12.90 4.56 4.13
N ILE A 63 12.61 5.81 4.49
CA ILE A 63 13.33 6.99 3.97
C ILE A 63 14.84 6.87 4.24
N GLY A 64 15.23 6.44 5.44
CA GLY A 64 16.63 6.21 5.78
C GLY A 64 17.29 5.12 4.92
N ALA A 65 16.59 4.03 4.63
CA ALA A 65 17.07 2.95 3.77
C ALA A 65 17.19 3.40 2.31
N ALA A 66 16.18 4.08 1.76
CA ALA A 66 16.20 4.63 0.40
C ALA A 66 17.35 5.63 0.22
N LYS A 67 17.57 6.52 1.20
CA LYS A 67 18.68 7.49 1.18
C LYS A 67 20.05 6.81 1.07
N LYS A 68 20.25 5.72 1.80
CA LYS A 68 21.51 4.94 1.74
C LYS A 68 21.66 4.24 0.40
N ARG A 69 20.59 3.60 -0.10
CA ARG A 69 20.60 2.85 -1.36
C ARG A 69 20.85 3.73 -2.57
N LEU A 70 20.25 4.92 -2.59
CA LEU A 70 20.21 5.80 -3.74
C LEU A 70 21.23 6.96 -3.65
N MET A 71 22.27 6.80 -2.82
CA MET A 71 23.24 7.86 -2.54
C MET A 71 23.91 8.38 -3.82
N ASP A 72 24.25 7.49 -4.76
CA ASP A 72 24.89 7.83 -6.03
C ASP A 72 23.97 8.60 -7.00
N TYR A 73 22.69 8.74 -6.66
CA TYR A 73 21.69 9.45 -7.47
C TYR A 73 21.23 10.77 -6.84
N SER A 74 21.96 11.29 -5.84
CA SER A 74 21.52 12.42 -5.02
C SER A 74 21.10 13.68 -5.80
N GLU A 75 21.71 13.95 -6.96
CA GLU A 75 21.35 15.10 -7.80
C GLU A 75 20.00 14.94 -8.51
N ARG A 76 19.50 13.71 -8.64
CA ARG A 76 18.27 13.35 -9.33
C ARG A 76 17.20 12.82 -8.38
N LEU A 77 17.44 12.87 -7.08
CA LEU A 77 16.58 12.27 -6.05
C LEU A 77 16.14 13.31 -5.02
N THR A 78 14.84 13.39 -4.81
CA THR A 78 14.24 14.08 -3.67
C THR A 78 13.47 13.07 -2.83
N LEU A 79 13.82 12.93 -1.55
CA LEU A 79 13.10 12.05 -0.61
C LEU A 79 12.27 12.90 0.36
N VAL A 80 10.99 12.55 0.53
CA VAL A 80 10.06 13.26 1.40
C VAL A 80 9.39 12.28 2.35
N ARG A 81 9.56 12.50 3.67
CA ARG A 81 8.89 11.69 4.70
C ARG A 81 7.42 12.11 4.86
N GLU A 82 6.57 11.59 3.99
CA GLU A 82 5.15 11.95 3.96
C GLU A 82 4.30 10.80 3.40
N ASN A 83 3.03 10.76 3.80
CA ASN A 83 2.05 9.82 3.27
C ASN A 83 1.74 10.16 1.79
N PHE A 84 1.69 9.14 0.93
CA PHE A 84 1.33 9.28 -0.49
C PHE A 84 -0.06 9.88 -0.73
N ALA A 85 -0.96 9.80 0.26
CA ALA A 85 -2.22 10.55 0.25
C ALA A 85 -2.02 12.06 0.14
N HIS A 86 -0.85 12.60 0.45
CA HIS A 86 -0.50 14.02 0.34
C HIS A 86 0.37 14.34 -0.88
N ILE A 87 0.44 13.44 -1.87
CA ILE A 87 1.25 13.61 -3.10
C ILE A 87 1.05 14.98 -3.76
N LYS A 88 -0.19 15.48 -3.85
CA LYS A 88 -0.48 16.79 -4.44
C LYS A 88 0.18 17.94 -3.68
N ARG A 89 0.07 17.96 -2.35
CA ARG A 89 0.70 18.97 -1.50
C ARG A 89 2.23 18.92 -1.62
N VAL A 90 2.80 17.71 -1.61
CA VAL A 90 4.27 17.54 -1.75
C VAL A 90 4.76 18.05 -3.10
N MET A 91 4.02 17.77 -4.18
CA MET A 91 4.37 18.28 -5.52
C MET A 91 4.26 19.80 -5.58
N GLU A 92 3.22 20.40 -4.97
CA GLU A 92 3.06 21.85 -4.83
C GLU A 92 4.22 22.49 -4.06
N ASP A 93 4.59 21.94 -2.89
CA ASP A 93 5.70 22.42 -2.05
C ASP A 93 7.06 22.39 -2.80
N LEU A 94 7.23 21.42 -3.70
CA LEU A 94 8.41 21.28 -4.56
C LEU A 94 8.34 22.12 -5.85
N ASN A 95 7.27 22.88 -6.06
CA ASN A 95 6.99 23.64 -7.28
C ASN A 95 6.96 22.77 -8.55
N ILE A 96 6.41 21.56 -8.44
CA ILE A 96 6.27 20.61 -9.54
C ILE A 96 4.80 20.48 -9.91
N ASN A 97 4.43 20.99 -11.08
CA ASN A 97 3.04 20.99 -11.53
C ASN A 97 2.57 19.62 -12.04
N LYS A 98 3.46 18.86 -12.68
CA LYS A 98 3.15 17.61 -13.38
C LYS A 98 4.26 16.57 -13.24
N ALA A 99 3.88 15.30 -13.25
CA ALA A 99 4.76 14.14 -13.29
C ALA A 99 4.63 13.39 -14.61
N ASP A 100 5.75 12.91 -15.14
CA ASP A 100 5.87 12.07 -16.33
C ASP A 100 5.66 10.58 -16.02
N GLY A 101 5.61 10.22 -14.74
CA GLY A 101 5.08 8.95 -14.30
C GLY A 101 4.93 8.85 -12.78
N ILE A 102 3.97 8.04 -12.32
CA ILE A 102 3.69 7.85 -10.89
C ILE A 102 3.62 6.36 -10.59
N LEU A 103 4.38 5.90 -9.59
CA LEU A 103 4.35 4.55 -9.05
C LEU A 103 3.75 4.54 -7.65
N LEU A 104 2.84 3.59 -7.38
CA LEU A 104 2.38 3.24 -6.04
C LEU A 104 2.49 1.72 -5.85
N ASP A 105 3.51 1.24 -5.15
CA ASP A 105 3.66 -0.15 -4.69
C ASP A 105 3.08 -0.28 -3.26
N LEU A 106 1.84 -0.78 -3.15
CA LEU A 106 1.07 -0.73 -1.92
C LEU A 106 1.48 -1.79 -0.90
N GLY A 107 1.03 -1.65 0.34
CA GLY A 107 1.24 -2.64 1.39
C GLY A 107 2.48 -2.39 2.25
N VAL A 108 2.93 -3.45 2.94
CA VAL A 108 4.02 -3.38 3.92
C VAL A 108 5.33 -3.80 3.28
N SER A 109 6.41 -3.05 3.49
CA SER A 109 7.77 -3.44 3.12
C SER A 109 8.26 -4.68 3.89
N SER A 110 9.33 -5.36 3.43
CA SER A 110 9.99 -6.45 4.21
C SER A 110 10.42 -5.99 5.58
N TYR A 111 10.88 -4.75 5.65
CA TYR A 111 11.36 -4.16 6.86
C TYR A 111 10.30 -4.13 7.98
N HIS A 112 9.06 -3.78 7.64
CA HIS A 112 7.95 -3.77 8.58
C HIS A 112 7.65 -5.17 9.16
N LEU A 113 7.80 -6.22 8.36
CA LEU A 113 7.50 -7.60 8.77
C LEU A 113 8.67 -8.27 9.51
N GLU A 114 9.90 -7.85 9.21
CA GLU A 114 11.13 -8.40 9.79
C GLU A 114 11.54 -7.71 11.08
N ARG A 115 11.00 -6.51 11.37
CA ARG A 115 11.17 -5.80 12.64
C ARG A 115 10.08 -6.16 13.63
N PRO A 116 10.35 -7.00 14.65
CA PRO A 116 9.34 -7.41 15.60
C PRO A 116 8.71 -6.21 16.31
N ASP A 117 9.50 -5.22 16.72
CA ASP A 117 9.06 -4.05 17.50
C ASP A 117 7.94 -3.23 16.84
N ARG A 118 7.76 -3.35 15.52
CA ARG A 118 6.71 -2.65 14.77
C ARG A 118 5.33 -3.35 14.83
N GLY A 119 5.27 -4.61 15.29
CA GLY A 119 4.01 -5.32 15.54
C GLY A 119 3.18 -5.69 14.30
N PHE A 120 3.74 -5.61 13.08
CA PHE A 120 3.02 -5.97 11.84
C PHE A 120 2.87 -7.47 11.62
N SER A 121 3.68 -8.28 12.30
CA SER A 121 3.74 -9.72 12.15
C SER A 121 3.52 -10.41 13.50
N PHE A 122 2.80 -11.52 13.48
CA PHE A 122 2.65 -12.44 14.62
C PHE A 122 3.64 -13.61 14.55
N ARG A 123 4.60 -13.59 13.61
CA ARG A 123 5.68 -14.58 13.56
C ARG A 123 6.59 -14.49 14.78
N PHE A 124 6.79 -13.26 15.27
CA PHE A 124 7.51 -12.94 16.49
C PHE A 124 6.53 -12.28 17.45
N ASP A 125 6.71 -12.52 18.74
CA ASP A 125 5.93 -11.82 19.75
C ASP A 125 6.46 -10.40 19.93
N ALA A 126 5.55 -9.43 19.91
CA ALA A 126 5.88 -8.01 19.91
C ALA A 126 4.70 -7.14 20.36
N PRO A 127 4.93 -5.87 20.74
CA PRO A 127 3.85 -4.94 21.05
C PRO A 127 2.89 -4.73 19.87
N LEU A 128 1.60 -4.54 20.17
CA LEU A 128 0.58 -4.17 19.18
C LEU A 128 0.73 -2.70 18.74
N ASP A 129 1.64 -2.42 17.80
CA ASP A 129 1.83 -1.08 17.23
C ASP A 129 1.14 -0.95 15.85
N MET A 130 1.67 -1.62 14.82
CA MET A 130 1.20 -1.59 13.42
C MET A 130 1.13 -0.19 12.78
N ARG A 131 1.70 0.86 13.38
CA ARG A 131 1.76 2.18 12.75
C ARG A 131 2.84 2.17 11.67
N MET A 132 2.45 2.65 10.49
CA MET A 132 3.39 2.93 9.41
C MET A 132 4.22 4.16 9.73
N ASP A 133 3.58 5.20 10.27
CA ASP A 133 4.24 6.41 10.77
C ASP A 133 4.15 6.51 12.29
N LYS A 134 5.29 6.45 12.98
CA LYS A 134 5.34 6.56 14.45
C LYS A 134 4.88 7.92 14.98
N ARG A 135 4.72 8.95 14.13
CA ARG A 135 4.15 10.26 14.51
C ARG A 135 2.65 10.18 14.85
N GLN A 136 1.93 9.18 14.33
CA GLN A 136 0.49 9.04 14.59
C GLN A 136 0.23 8.44 15.99
N LYS A 137 -0.90 8.83 16.59
CA LYS A 137 -1.27 8.40 17.96
C LYS A 137 -1.95 7.03 18.00
N LYS A 138 -2.81 6.73 17.03
CA LYS A 138 -3.62 5.51 16.97
C LYS A 138 -2.71 4.30 16.71
N THR A 139 -2.78 3.29 17.57
CA THR A 139 -2.00 2.03 17.48
C THR A 139 -2.93 0.84 17.31
N ALA A 140 -2.39 -0.31 16.94
CA ALA A 140 -3.13 -1.57 16.99
C ALA A 140 -3.60 -1.87 18.42
N TYR A 141 -2.79 -1.53 19.43
CA TYR A 141 -3.16 -1.64 20.83
C TYR A 141 -4.44 -0.84 21.14
N SER A 142 -4.51 0.43 20.73
CA SER A 142 -5.70 1.26 20.99
C SER A 142 -6.92 0.73 20.24
N VAL A 143 -6.76 0.30 18.98
CA VAL A 143 -7.85 -0.35 18.22
C VAL A 143 -8.33 -1.63 18.93
N VAL A 144 -7.39 -2.47 19.37
CA VAL A 144 -7.68 -3.78 19.96
C VAL A 144 -8.16 -3.68 21.40
N ASN A 145 -7.96 -2.57 22.12
CA ASN A 145 -8.38 -2.46 23.52
C ASN A 145 -9.50 -1.42 23.77
N GLU A 146 -9.61 -0.39 22.93
CA GLU A 146 -10.52 0.74 23.17
C GLU A 146 -11.75 0.72 22.25
N SER A 147 -11.66 0.13 21.06
CA SER A 147 -12.82 0.06 20.14
C SER A 147 -13.95 -0.78 20.72
N SER A 148 -15.18 -0.32 20.51
CA SER A 148 -16.40 -1.05 20.86
C SER A 148 -16.52 -2.37 20.10
N LEU A 149 -17.42 -3.25 20.56
CA LEU A 149 -17.71 -4.51 19.88
C LEU A 149 -18.16 -4.28 18.43
N GLN A 150 -19.04 -3.30 18.18
CA GLN A 150 -19.52 -3.00 16.82
C GLN A 150 -18.41 -2.45 15.92
N GLU A 151 -17.54 -1.60 16.46
CA GLU A 151 -16.41 -1.06 15.71
C GLU A 151 -15.41 -2.15 15.32
N LEU A 152 -15.04 -3.02 16.27
CA LEU A 152 -14.17 -4.16 15.98
C LEU A 152 -14.78 -5.11 14.96
N GLU A 153 -16.06 -5.45 15.12
CA GLU A 153 -16.77 -6.30 14.15
C GLU A 153 -16.71 -5.67 12.75
N THR A 154 -16.99 -4.36 12.66
CA THR A 154 -16.94 -3.61 11.40
C THR A 154 -15.55 -3.62 10.78
N ILE A 155 -14.51 -3.35 11.57
CA ILE A 155 -13.11 -3.36 11.13
C ILE A 155 -12.75 -4.73 10.56
N ILE A 156 -12.97 -5.80 11.33
CA ILE A 156 -12.55 -7.15 10.98
C ILE A 156 -13.34 -7.67 9.77
N ARG A 157 -14.66 -7.37 9.72
CA ARG A 157 -15.53 -7.77 8.61
C ARG A 157 -15.18 -7.05 7.31
N THR A 158 -15.03 -5.73 7.37
CA THR A 158 -14.88 -4.89 6.18
C THR A 158 -13.46 -4.93 5.64
N TYR A 159 -12.46 -4.76 6.51
CA TYR A 159 -11.06 -4.67 6.08
C TYR A 159 -10.35 -6.02 6.02
N GLY A 160 -10.83 -7.02 6.77
CA GLY A 160 -10.30 -8.38 6.74
C GLY A 160 -11.07 -9.34 5.83
N GLU A 161 -12.23 -8.93 5.32
CA GLU A 161 -13.19 -9.82 4.63
C GLU A 161 -13.43 -11.12 5.43
N GLU A 162 -13.52 -11.01 6.76
CA GLU A 162 -13.56 -12.15 7.69
C GLU A 162 -14.99 -12.47 8.12
N ARG A 163 -15.46 -13.68 7.77
CA ARG A 163 -16.80 -14.16 8.10
C ARG A 163 -17.03 -14.35 9.59
N TRP A 164 -15.98 -14.65 10.35
CA TRP A 164 -16.02 -14.83 11.80
C TRP A 164 -15.83 -13.52 12.57
N ALA A 165 -15.89 -12.37 11.90
CA ALA A 165 -15.62 -11.05 12.49
C ALA A 165 -16.33 -10.82 13.83
N ARG A 166 -17.63 -11.11 13.91
CA ARG A 166 -18.40 -10.97 15.15
C ARG A 166 -17.84 -11.83 16.28
N ARG A 167 -17.53 -13.10 16.00
CA ARG A 167 -17.02 -14.05 17.00
C ARG A 167 -15.62 -13.67 17.47
N ILE A 168 -14.76 -13.19 16.56
CA ILE A 168 -13.43 -12.68 16.89
C ILE A 168 -13.55 -11.40 17.75
N ALA A 169 -14.39 -10.45 17.35
CA ALA A 169 -14.63 -9.22 18.10
C ALA A 169 -15.17 -9.50 19.52
N MET A 170 -16.10 -10.45 19.66
CA MET A 170 -16.58 -10.90 20.98
C MET A 170 -15.46 -11.52 21.82
N ALA A 171 -14.62 -12.37 21.24
CA ALA A 171 -13.49 -12.97 21.94
C ALA A 171 -12.47 -11.92 22.43
N ILE A 172 -12.21 -10.90 21.62
CA ILE A 172 -11.36 -9.76 22.00
C ILE A 172 -11.98 -9.00 23.18
N VAL A 173 -13.26 -8.60 23.07
CA VAL A 173 -13.94 -7.84 24.13
C VAL A 173 -14.03 -8.63 25.43
N GLU A 174 -14.29 -9.94 25.36
CA GLU A 174 -14.30 -10.81 26.54
C GLU A 174 -12.91 -10.91 27.17
N ARG A 175 -11.86 -11.14 26.37
CA ARG A 175 -10.48 -11.23 26.86
C ARG A 175 -10.06 -9.98 27.64
N ARG A 176 -10.46 -8.78 27.19
CA ARG A 176 -10.15 -7.50 27.85
C ARG A 176 -10.67 -7.43 29.30
N ARG A 177 -11.74 -8.14 29.63
CA ARG A 177 -12.29 -8.19 31.01
C ARG A 177 -11.32 -8.85 32.00
N HIS A 178 -10.41 -9.67 31.49
CA HIS A 178 -9.39 -10.38 32.26
C HIS A 178 -7.98 -9.78 32.06
N GLY A 179 -7.87 -8.59 31.46
CA GLY A 179 -6.60 -7.93 31.16
C GLY A 179 -6.49 -7.52 29.70
N LEU A 180 -5.81 -6.40 29.46
CA LEU A 180 -5.61 -5.84 28.12
C LEU A 180 -4.70 -6.72 27.27
N ILE A 181 -4.94 -6.71 25.96
CA ILE A 181 -4.17 -7.48 24.99
C ILE A 181 -3.01 -6.60 24.53
N ALA A 182 -1.78 -6.96 24.87
CA ALA A 182 -0.62 -6.10 24.62
C ALA A 182 0.24 -6.57 23.44
N ALA A 183 0.18 -7.87 23.12
CA ALA A 183 1.16 -8.51 22.25
C ALA A 183 0.55 -9.17 21.01
N THR A 184 1.34 -9.25 19.93
CA THR A 184 0.94 -9.84 18.65
C THR A 184 0.64 -11.34 18.78
N LYS A 185 1.44 -12.08 19.57
CA LYS A 185 1.21 -13.52 19.76
C LYS A 185 -0.14 -13.76 20.45
N GLU A 186 -0.38 -13.03 21.55
CA GLU A 186 -1.62 -13.09 22.33
C GLU A 186 -2.85 -12.83 21.45
N LEU A 187 -2.83 -11.76 20.64
CA LEU A 187 -3.91 -11.47 19.71
C LEU A 187 -4.08 -12.58 18.67
N SER A 188 -2.98 -13.09 18.11
CA SER A 188 -3.04 -14.12 17.07
C SER A 188 -3.62 -15.45 17.57
N ASP A 189 -3.29 -15.84 18.80
CA ASP A 189 -3.78 -17.06 19.43
C ASP A 189 -5.27 -16.92 19.79
N LEU A 190 -5.68 -15.74 20.28
CA LEU A 190 -7.09 -15.43 20.55
C LEU A 190 -7.95 -15.47 19.28
N VAL A 191 -7.48 -14.86 18.19
CA VAL A 191 -8.19 -14.92 16.89
C VAL A 191 -8.30 -16.36 16.39
N SER A 192 -7.22 -17.13 16.53
CA SER A 192 -7.19 -18.52 16.05
C SER A 192 -8.12 -19.44 16.84
N SER A 193 -8.26 -19.22 18.16
CA SER A 193 -9.19 -19.97 19.02
C SER A 193 -10.65 -19.58 18.79
N ALA A 194 -10.91 -18.33 18.37
CA ALA A 194 -12.25 -17.87 18.01
C ALA A 194 -12.78 -18.50 16.71
N ILE A 195 -11.91 -18.99 15.83
CA ILE A 195 -12.32 -19.62 14.57
C ILE A 195 -12.29 -21.16 14.73
N PRO A 196 -13.38 -21.89 14.43
CA PRO A 196 -13.36 -23.35 14.51
C PRO A 196 -12.30 -23.95 13.57
N LYS A 197 -11.51 -24.92 14.05
CA LYS A 197 -10.37 -25.52 13.31
C LYS A 197 -10.72 -25.98 11.88
N ARG A 198 -11.91 -26.58 11.68
CA ARG A 198 -12.41 -27.01 10.36
C ARG A 198 -12.57 -25.87 9.33
N PHE A 199 -12.59 -24.63 9.80
CA PHE A 199 -12.77 -23.41 9.02
C PHE A 199 -11.49 -22.58 8.90
N HIS A 200 -10.36 -23.07 9.42
CA HIS A 200 -9.06 -22.44 9.25
C HIS A 200 -8.67 -22.43 7.76
N PRO A 201 -8.12 -21.32 7.24
CA PRO A 201 -7.61 -21.28 5.88
C PRO A 201 -6.46 -22.28 5.69
N LYS A 202 -6.33 -22.85 4.48
CA LYS A 202 -5.23 -23.78 4.16
C LYS A 202 -3.90 -23.06 3.89
N ASP A 203 -3.96 -21.90 3.25
CA ASP A 203 -2.78 -21.23 2.68
C ASP A 203 -2.25 -20.06 3.52
N ILE A 204 -3.00 -19.66 4.56
CA ILE A 204 -2.66 -18.55 5.45
C ILE A 204 -3.03 -18.88 6.89
N HIS A 205 -2.30 -18.28 7.84
CA HIS A 205 -2.64 -18.38 9.25
C HIS A 205 -4.03 -17.74 9.52
N PRO A 206 -4.87 -18.29 10.42
CA PRO A 206 -6.21 -17.77 10.71
C PRO A 206 -6.23 -16.29 11.12
N ALA A 207 -5.20 -15.83 11.83
CA ALA A 207 -5.09 -14.44 12.27
C ALA A 207 -4.76 -13.43 11.16
N THR A 208 -4.30 -13.88 9.98
CA THR A 208 -3.77 -13.01 8.91
C THR A 208 -4.76 -11.91 8.51
N ARG A 209 -6.04 -12.28 8.31
CA ARG A 209 -7.10 -11.34 7.90
C ARG A 209 -7.44 -10.33 9.00
N THR A 210 -7.39 -10.74 10.26
CA THR A 210 -7.64 -9.83 11.40
C THR A 210 -6.49 -8.84 11.57
N PHE A 211 -5.24 -9.30 11.43
CA PHE A 211 -4.07 -8.41 11.46
C PHE A 211 -4.09 -7.41 10.30
N GLN A 212 -4.42 -7.87 9.09
CA GLN A 212 -4.64 -6.98 7.94
C GLN A 212 -5.72 -5.95 8.24
N ALA A 213 -6.86 -6.37 8.79
CA ALA A 213 -7.97 -5.46 9.11
C ALA A 213 -7.57 -4.37 10.11
N ILE A 214 -6.88 -4.75 11.18
CA ILE A 214 -6.40 -3.83 12.21
C ILE A 214 -5.36 -2.88 11.62
N ARG A 215 -4.40 -3.38 10.84
CA ARG A 215 -3.39 -2.56 10.14
C ARG A 215 -4.05 -1.49 9.27
N ILE A 216 -5.03 -1.89 8.45
CA ILE A 216 -5.80 -0.98 7.60
C ILE A 216 -6.51 0.09 8.46
N ALA A 217 -7.14 -0.31 9.56
CA ALA A 217 -7.84 0.62 10.45
C ALA A 217 -6.92 1.57 11.24
N VAL A 218 -5.69 1.13 11.55
CA VAL A 218 -4.67 1.94 12.23
C VAL A 218 -4.14 3.03 11.28
N ASN A 219 -3.88 2.68 10.03
CA ASN A 219 -3.19 3.56 9.07
C ASN A 219 -4.12 4.21 8.03
N ASP A 220 -5.42 4.01 8.13
CA ASP A 220 -6.44 4.52 7.20
C ASP A 220 -6.12 4.22 5.71
N GLU A 221 -5.56 3.03 5.46
CA GLU A 221 -4.86 2.69 4.20
C GLU A 221 -5.75 2.86 2.96
N LEU A 222 -7.02 2.45 3.06
CA LEU A 222 -7.95 2.47 1.93
C LEU A 222 -8.42 3.88 1.55
N ASN A 223 -8.61 4.76 2.53
CA ASN A 223 -8.97 6.15 2.27
C ASN A 223 -7.76 6.91 1.71
N ASN A 224 -6.57 6.68 2.28
CA ASN A 224 -5.30 7.19 1.78
C ASN A 224 -5.07 6.78 0.32
N LEU A 225 -5.28 5.50 -0.01
CA LEU A 225 -5.19 4.99 -1.37
C LEU A 225 -6.16 5.71 -2.33
N LYS A 226 -7.44 5.79 -1.96
CA LYS A 226 -8.44 6.44 -2.80
C LYS A 226 -8.05 7.89 -3.10
N LYS A 227 -7.66 8.65 -2.08
CA LYS A 227 -7.22 10.03 -2.22
C LYS A 227 -5.99 10.14 -3.12
N ALA A 228 -4.99 9.30 -2.90
CA ALA A 228 -3.75 9.34 -3.66
C ALA A 228 -3.93 8.97 -5.13
N VAL A 229 -4.75 7.98 -5.45
CA VAL A 229 -5.06 7.63 -6.85
C VAL A 229 -5.74 8.80 -7.54
N ASP A 230 -6.72 9.43 -6.89
CA ASP A 230 -7.43 10.59 -7.44
C ASP A 230 -6.49 11.77 -7.69
N ASP A 231 -5.67 12.12 -6.69
CA ASP A 231 -4.69 13.20 -6.79
C ASP A 231 -3.62 12.89 -7.85
N SER A 232 -3.17 11.63 -7.96
CA SER A 232 -2.15 11.22 -8.95
C SER A 232 -2.63 11.43 -10.38
N VAL A 233 -3.91 11.15 -10.68
CA VAL A 233 -4.47 11.36 -12.02
C VAL A 233 -4.44 12.84 -12.43
N GLU A 234 -4.68 13.74 -11.48
CA GLU A 234 -4.59 15.18 -11.73
C GLU A 234 -3.14 15.66 -11.89
N LEU A 235 -2.16 14.96 -11.31
CA LEU A 235 -0.74 15.31 -11.36
C LEU A 235 -0.03 14.76 -12.60
N LEU A 236 -0.58 13.77 -13.30
CA LEU A 236 0.05 13.25 -14.53
C LEU A 236 0.05 14.31 -15.65
N ALA A 237 1.21 14.45 -16.30
CA ALA A 237 1.32 15.14 -17.59
C ALA A 237 0.53 14.38 -18.67
N PRO A 238 0.12 15.02 -19.78
CA PRO A 238 -0.45 14.30 -20.93
C PRO A 238 0.48 13.16 -21.37
N GLU A 239 -0.09 12.02 -21.75
CA GLU A 239 0.61 10.79 -22.17
C GLU A 239 1.48 10.13 -21.08
N ALA A 240 1.60 10.74 -19.90
CA ALA A 240 2.28 10.13 -18.75
C ALA A 240 1.48 8.97 -18.18
N ARG A 241 2.18 8.03 -17.53
CA ARG A 241 1.58 6.80 -17.01
C ARG A 241 1.68 6.69 -15.51
N MET A 242 0.61 6.17 -14.91
CA MET A 242 0.66 5.67 -13.54
C MET A 242 0.68 4.16 -13.52
N VAL A 243 1.43 3.60 -12.58
CA VAL A 243 1.52 2.17 -12.29
C VAL A 243 1.23 1.97 -10.82
N ILE A 244 0.30 1.07 -10.51
CA ILE A 244 -0.09 0.76 -9.13
C ILE A 244 -0.01 -0.75 -8.94
N ILE A 245 0.69 -1.19 -7.90
CA ILE A 245 0.75 -2.60 -7.46
C ILE A 245 -0.05 -2.71 -6.17
N SER A 246 -1.03 -3.62 -6.16
CA SER A 246 -1.86 -3.92 -4.98
C SER A 246 -1.64 -5.36 -4.53
N PHE A 247 -1.79 -5.64 -3.25
CA PHE A 247 -1.51 -6.98 -2.67
C PHE A 247 -2.76 -7.67 -2.13
N HIS A 248 -3.89 -6.96 -2.07
CA HIS A 248 -5.16 -7.56 -1.70
C HIS A 248 -6.36 -7.03 -2.48
N SER A 249 -7.47 -7.76 -2.35
CA SER A 249 -8.76 -7.53 -3.03
C SER A 249 -9.28 -6.10 -2.85
N LEU A 250 -9.26 -5.58 -1.62
CA LEU A 250 -9.79 -4.24 -1.31
C LEU A 250 -9.01 -3.12 -2.02
N GLU A 251 -7.67 -3.16 -2.01
CA GLU A 251 -6.82 -2.22 -2.74
C GLU A 251 -7.08 -2.30 -4.26
N ASP A 252 -6.98 -3.50 -4.83
CA ASP A 252 -7.20 -3.75 -6.27
C ASP A 252 -8.57 -3.26 -6.73
N ARG A 253 -9.59 -3.43 -5.88
CA ARG A 253 -10.95 -2.95 -6.14
C ARG A 253 -11.02 -1.43 -6.20
N ILE A 254 -10.44 -0.73 -5.21
CA ILE A 254 -10.39 0.74 -5.18
C ILE A 254 -9.64 1.28 -6.39
N VAL A 255 -8.49 0.70 -6.74
CA VAL A 255 -7.70 1.11 -7.91
C VAL A 255 -8.52 0.91 -9.19
N LYS A 256 -9.09 -0.29 -9.38
CA LYS A 256 -9.90 -0.60 -10.56
C LYS A 256 -11.10 0.33 -10.72
N GLU A 257 -11.83 0.59 -9.64
CA GLU A 257 -13.00 1.47 -9.65
C GLU A 257 -12.61 2.93 -9.95
N SER A 258 -11.52 3.41 -9.35
CA SER A 258 -11.03 4.77 -9.57
C SER A 258 -10.56 4.97 -11.02
N LEU A 259 -9.75 4.05 -11.55
CA LEU A 259 -9.29 4.11 -12.95
C LEU A 259 -10.45 4.08 -13.94
N ARG A 260 -11.45 3.21 -13.70
CA ARG A 260 -12.67 3.15 -14.54
C ARG A 260 -13.49 4.42 -14.49
N ARG A 261 -13.59 5.06 -13.32
CA ARG A 261 -14.28 6.34 -13.17
C ARG A 261 -13.62 7.43 -14.01
N PHE A 262 -12.29 7.52 -14.00
CA PHE A 262 -11.54 8.49 -14.80
C PHE A 262 -11.51 8.15 -16.30
N GLU A 263 -11.57 6.88 -16.68
CA GLU A 263 -11.70 6.46 -18.08
C GLU A 263 -13.11 6.72 -18.63
N LYS A 264 -14.17 6.44 -17.85
CA LYS A 264 -15.56 6.73 -18.25
C LYS A 264 -15.78 8.23 -18.40
N GLY A 265 -15.23 9.03 -17.48
CA GLY A 265 -15.40 10.47 -17.49
C GLY A 265 -16.86 10.92 -17.35
N CYS A 266 -17.70 10.16 -16.66
CA CYS A 266 -19.11 10.49 -16.47
C CYS A 266 -19.63 9.89 -15.17
N VAL A 267 -20.46 10.67 -14.44
CA VAL A 267 -21.14 10.24 -13.21
C VAL A 267 -22.66 10.21 -13.36
N CYS A 268 -23.19 10.52 -14.55
CA CYS A 268 -24.62 10.41 -14.81
C CYS A 268 -25.07 8.94 -14.69
N PRO A 269 -26.32 8.69 -14.23
CA PRO A 269 -26.94 7.37 -14.28
C PRO A 269 -26.90 6.77 -15.69
N ASP A 270 -26.77 5.44 -15.80
CA ASP A 270 -26.63 4.76 -17.10
C ASP A 270 -27.92 4.81 -17.95
N ASP A 271 -29.07 5.08 -17.33
CA ASP A 271 -30.38 5.29 -17.95
C ASP A 271 -30.59 6.72 -18.48
N PHE A 272 -29.64 7.64 -18.26
CA PHE A 272 -29.72 8.98 -18.84
C PHE A 272 -29.32 8.98 -20.33
N PRO A 273 -30.15 9.54 -21.23
CA PRO A 273 -29.93 9.45 -22.67
C PRO A 273 -28.71 10.23 -23.18
N LYS A 274 -28.25 11.24 -22.44
CA LYS A 274 -27.05 12.04 -22.75
C LYS A 274 -26.34 12.47 -21.47
N CYS A 275 -25.01 12.56 -21.52
CA CYS A 275 -24.21 13.10 -20.42
C CYS A 275 -24.52 14.60 -20.22
N ILE A 276 -24.85 14.98 -18.99
CA ILE A 276 -25.04 16.38 -18.57
C ILE A 276 -24.03 16.85 -17.53
N CYS A 277 -23.23 15.93 -16.97
CA CYS A 277 -22.28 16.29 -15.90
C CYS A 277 -21.04 17.05 -16.42
N GLY A 278 -20.81 17.09 -17.74
CA GLY A 278 -19.70 17.82 -18.36
C GLY A 278 -18.31 17.26 -18.05
N ILE A 279 -18.22 16.18 -17.27
CA ILE A 279 -16.96 15.50 -16.99
C ILE A 279 -16.47 14.88 -18.30
N LYS A 280 -15.15 14.95 -18.50
CA LYS A 280 -14.47 14.32 -19.64
C LYS A 280 -13.58 13.20 -19.12
N PRO A 281 -13.36 12.14 -19.92
CA PRO A 281 -12.35 11.15 -19.61
C PRO A 281 -10.99 11.82 -19.35
N LYS A 282 -10.25 11.30 -18.38
CA LYS A 282 -8.89 11.76 -18.05
C LYS A 282 -7.83 10.68 -18.26
N LEU A 283 -8.25 9.42 -18.32
CA LEU A 283 -7.35 8.28 -18.45
C LEU A 283 -7.78 7.35 -19.58
N LYS A 284 -6.80 6.60 -20.07
CA LYS A 284 -6.96 5.38 -20.84
C LYS A 284 -6.35 4.22 -20.06
N ILE A 285 -7.13 3.18 -19.75
CA ILE A 285 -6.63 2.01 -19.04
C ILE A 285 -5.75 1.17 -19.98
N ILE A 286 -4.49 0.99 -19.61
CA ILE A 286 -3.53 0.18 -20.38
C ILE A 286 -3.70 -1.31 -20.05
N THR A 287 -3.93 -1.64 -18.77
CA THR A 287 -4.10 -3.02 -18.31
C THR A 287 -5.57 -3.33 -17.96
N ARG A 288 -6.34 -3.83 -18.94
CA ARG A 288 -7.76 -4.20 -18.72
C ARG A 288 -7.94 -5.25 -17.61
N LYS A 289 -7.03 -6.22 -17.57
CA LYS A 289 -6.87 -7.19 -16.47
C LYS A 289 -5.59 -6.85 -15.71
N PRO A 290 -5.55 -7.07 -14.37
CA PRO A 290 -4.32 -6.85 -13.63
C PRO A 290 -3.23 -7.79 -14.15
N VAL A 291 -2.01 -7.28 -14.26
CA VAL A 291 -0.83 -8.11 -14.52
C VAL A 291 -0.39 -8.73 -13.20
N THR A 292 -0.06 -10.02 -13.21
CA THR A 292 0.35 -10.77 -12.03
C THR A 292 1.78 -11.27 -12.19
N PRO A 293 2.53 -11.49 -11.11
CA PRO A 293 3.89 -12.00 -11.19
C PRO A 293 3.99 -13.37 -11.84
N SER A 294 5.17 -13.65 -12.40
CA SER A 294 5.48 -14.96 -12.95
C SER A 294 5.66 -16.02 -11.86
N PRO A 295 5.47 -17.32 -12.15
CA PRO A 295 5.78 -18.40 -11.20
C PRO A 295 7.22 -18.37 -10.70
N GLU A 296 8.17 -17.97 -11.54
CA GLU A 296 9.58 -17.83 -11.18
C GLU A 296 9.79 -16.72 -10.14
N GLU A 297 9.13 -15.57 -10.34
CA GLU A 297 9.18 -14.48 -9.37
C GLU A 297 8.55 -14.89 -8.04
N ILE A 298 7.40 -15.58 -8.06
CA ILE A 298 6.73 -16.06 -6.84
C ILE A 298 7.62 -17.05 -6.08
N SER A 299 8.36 -17.91 -6.79
CA SER A 299 9.31 -18.83 -6.15
C SER A 299 10.46 -18.09 -5.45
N LYS A 300 11.01 -17.04 -6.09
CA LYS A 300 12.10 -16.23 -5.54
C LYS A 300 11.63 -15.25 -4.45
N ASN A 301 10.40 -14.76 -4.58
CA ASN A 301 9.76 -13.81 -3.68
C ASN A 301 8.30 -14.23 -3.43
N PRO A 302 8.05 -15.11 -2.45
CA PRO A 302 6.69 -15.59 -2.12
C PRO A 302 5.68 -14.48 -1.81
N ARG A 303 6.14 -13.26 -1.50
CA ARG A 303 5.28 -12.12 -1.19
C ARG A 303 4.68 -11.48 -2.44
N ALA A 304 5.31 -11.68 -3.59
CA ALA A 304 4.76 -11.26 -4.87
C ALA A 304 3.47 -12.02 -5.21
N ARG A 305 3.20 -13.21 -4.61
CA ARG A 305 2.09 -14.10 -5.00
C ARG A 305 0.71 -13.43 -5.16
N SER A 306 0.43 -12.39 -4.38
CA SER A 306 -0.86 -11.69 -4.37
C SER A 306 -0.82 -10.34 -5.07
N ALA A 307 0.32 -9.97 -5.65
CA ALA A 307 0.52 -8.72 -6.34
C ALA A 307 -0.32 -8.65 -7.62
N LYS A 308 -0.92 -7.49 -7.83
CA LYS A 308 -1.72 -7.14 -8.99
C LYS A 308 -1.34 -5.75 -9.45
N LEU A 309 -0.70 -5.68 -10.60
CA LEU A 309 -0.29 -4.44 -11.24
C LEU A 309 -1.38 -3.92 -12.17
N ARG A 310 -1.69 -2.63 -12.06
CA ARG A 310 -2.53 -1.90 -13.01
C ARG A 310 -1.81 -0.66 -13.52
N ALA A 311 -1.97 -0.38 -14.81
CA ALA A 311 -1.42 0.81 -15.46
C ALA A 311 -2.51 1.58 -16.22
N ALA A 312 -2.41 2.90 -16.20
CA ALA A 312 -3.25 3.83 -16.94
C ALA A 312 -2.42 5.01 -17.46
N GLU A 313 -2.83 5.57 -18.59
CA GLU A 313 -2.18 6.68 -19.28
C GLU A 313 -3.09 7.91 -19.27
N ARG A 314 -2.52 9.09 -19.05
CA ARG A 314 -3.24 10.37 -19.07
C ARG A 314 -3.54 10.77 -20.52
N ILE A 315 -4.80 11.14 -20.79
CA ILE A 315 -5.23 11.64 -22.11
C ILE A 315 -5.21 13.17 -22.24
#